data_AF-R5AH35-F1
#
_entry.id   AF-R5AH35-F1
#
_cell.length_a   1.000
_cell.length_b   1.000
_cell.length_c   1.000
_cell.angle_alpha   90.00
_cell.angle_beta   90.00
_cell.angle_gamma   90.00
#
_symmetry.space_group_name_H-M   'P 1'
#
loop_
_entity.id
_entity.type
_entity.pdbx_description
1 polymer ?
#
loop_
_entity_poly.entity_id
_entity_poly.type
_entity_poly.pdbx_seq_one_letter_code
_entity_poly.pdbx_strand_id
1 'polypeptide(L)'
;MSKKRALLVVMIACLLVSLFAGSAFAETEAEPVQVCVTIANGTIVLAQQEVVVTDVDGDGALTINDALYLAHEAAFEGGAAAGYASETSDYGLSLSKLWGVENGGSYGYYVNNASALSLADPIANGDKITAFVYTDPTAWSDMYSYFTVDTLTVKEGETVELTLEGVGFDENWAPVTRPVADAVILIDGEATDSKTDAEGHAVIQLTAGSHVISAKSDTAVLVPPCCVATVEAGAATGTANVTLYVVIAVLVIAAAVAVIVIATRKKQA
;
A
#
# COMPACT_ATOMS: atom_id res chain seq x y z
N MET A 1 34.53 -61.74 -23.57
CA MET A 1 33.11 -61.36 -23.72
C MET A 1 32.90 -60.94 -25.17
N SER A 2 32.14 -61.69 -25.97
CA SER A 2 31.97 -61.38 -27.41
C SER A 2 31.22 -60.06 -27.58
N LYS A 3 31.48 -59.31 -28.66
CA LYS A 3 30.87 -57.99 -28.94
C LYS A 3 29.33 -57.97 -28.80
N LYS A 4 28.66 -59.13 -28.97
CA LYS A 4 27.22 -59.32 -28.77
C LYS A 4 26.79 -59.34 -27.29
N ARG A 5 27.65 -59.78 -26.37
CA ARG A 5 27.40 -59.78 -24.92
C ARG A 5 27.63 -58.40 -24.29
N ALA A 6 28.52 -57.58 -24.85
CA ALA A 6 28.72 -56.19 -24.43
C ALA A 6 27.53 -55.29 -24.85
N LEU A 7 26.95 -55.51 -26.04
CA LEU A 7 25.80 -54.76 -26.53
C LEU A 7 24.52 -55.02 -25.71
N LEU A 8 24.34 -56.26 -25.23
CA LEU A 8 23.17 -56.64 -24.43
C LEU A 8 23.20 -56.02 -23.02
N VAL A 9 24.38 -55.91 -22.41
CA VAL A 9 24.55 -55.30 -21.07
C VAL A 9 24.35 -53.79 -21.12
N VAL A 10 24.77 -53.12 -22.20
CA VAL A 10 24.54 -51.68 -22.40
C VAL A 10 23.05 -51.37 -22.65
N MET A 11 22.32 -52.21 -23.40
CA MET A 11 20.87 -52.01 -23.58
C MET A 11 20.05 -52.19 -22.29
N ILE A 12 20.42 -53.14 -21.43
CA ILE A 12 19.72 -53.34 -20.15
C ILE A 12 20.01 -52.19 -19.17
N ALA A 13 21.23 -51.62 -19.20
CA ALA A 13 21.56 -50.42 -18.43
C ALA A 13 20.79 -49.18 -18.91
N CYS A 14 20.57 -49.01 -20.21
CA CYS A 14 19.76 -47.91 -20.75
C CYS A 14 18.26 -48.04 -20.42
N LEU A 15 17.74 -49.28 -20.32
CA LEU A 15 16.32 -49.52 -19.97
C LEU A 15 16.04 -49.34 -18.46
N LEU A 16 17.05 -49.50 -17.60
CA LEU A 16 16.93 -49.27 -16.15
C LEU A 16 17.08 -47.80 -15.76
N VAL A 17 17.68 -46.97 -16.61
CA VAL A 17 17.78 -45.50 -16.41
C VAL A 17 16.48 -44.77 -16.78
N SER A 18 15.59 -45.40 -17.56
CA SER A 18 14.31 -44.80 -17.95
C SER A 18 13.17 -44.99 -16.94
N LEU A 19 13.39 -45.69 -15.83
CA LEU A 19 12.38 -45.89 -14.76
C LEU A 19 12.54 -44.92 -13.58
N PHE A 20 13.50 -44.00 -13.65
CA PHE A 20 13.64 -42.88 -12.70
C PHE A 20 13.44 -41.52 -13.39
N ALA A 21 12.54 -41.46 -14.38
CA ALA A 21 11.80 -40.23 -14.62
C ALA A 21 10.82 -40.07 -13.46
N GLY A 22 11.35 -39.78 -12.27
CA GLY A 22 10.57 -39.21 -11.21
C GLY A 22 9.85 -38.02 -11.81
N SER A 23 8.53 -38.03 -11.72
CA SER A 23 7.74 -36.82 -11.80
C SER A 23 8.36 -35.85 -10.80
N ALA A 24 9.26 -34.99 -11.28
CA ALA A 24 9.47 -33.70 -10.68
C ALA A 24 8.10 -33.05 -10.76
N PHE A 25 7.31 -33.21 -9.69
CA PHE A 25 6.32 -32.22 -9.36
C PHE A 25 7.13 -30.93 -9.33
N ALA A 26 6.95 -30.10 -10.33
CA ALA A 26 7.15 -28.69 -10.10
C ALA A 26 6.18 -28.39 -8.96
N GLU A 27 6.69 -28.34 -7.73
CA GLU A 27 6.05 -27.54 -6.70
C GLU A 27 5.88 -26.20 -7.39
N THR A 28 4.62 -25.90 -7.71
CA THR A 28 4.26 -24.52 -7.98
C THR A 28 4.53 -23.87 -6.64
N GLU A 29 5.73 -23.29 -6.49
CA GLU A 29 6.05 -22.40 -5.39
C GLU A 29 4.86 -21.44 -5.33
N ALA A 30 4.00 -21.63 -4.34
CA ALA A 30 2.86 -20.77 -4.17
C ALA A 30 3.43 -19.37 -3.98
N GLU A 31 3.04 -18.45 -4.86
CA GLU A 31 3.45 -17.05 -4.72
C GLU A 31 3.14 -16.61 -3.28
N PRO A 32 4.11 -16.00 -2.58
CA PRO A 32 3.92 -15.63 -1.19
C PRO A 32 2.71 -14.72 -1.06
N VAL A 33 1.84 -14.99 -0.08
CA VAL A 33 0.70 -14.12 0.19
C VAL A 33 1.23 -12.83 0.83
N GLN A 34 1.08 -11.72 0.13
CA GLN A 34 1.44 -10.39 0.59
C GLN A 34 0.18 -9.55 0.77
N VAL A 35 0.07 -8.86 1.89
CA VAL A 35 -1.07 -7.99 2.23
C VAL A 35 -0.58 -6.63 2.69
N CYS A 36 -1.47 -5.63 2.66
CA CYS A 36 -1.22 -4.32 3.24
C CYS A 36 -1.97 -4.16 4.55
N VAL A 37 -1.27 -3.80 5.63
CA VAL A 37 -1.86 -3.64 6.97
C VAL A 37 -1.84 -2.18 7.40
N THR A 38 -3.02 -1.68 7.79
CA THR A 38 -3.21 -0.37 8.42
C THR A 38 -3.71 -0.56 9.84
N ILE A 39 -3.13 0.14 10.81
CA ILE A 39 -3.55 0.10 12.21
C ILE A 39 -3.83 1.52 12.70
N ALA A 40 -4.95 1.69 13.39
CA ALA A 40 -5.34 2.95 14.02
C ALA A 40 -5.74 2.78 15.49
N ASN A 41 -5.43 3.78 16.32
CA ASN A 41 -5.84 3.83 17.74
C ASN A 41 -6.41 5.20 18.13
N GLY A 42 -7.23 5.76 17.23
CA GLY A 42 -7.67 7.16 17.25
C GLY A 42 -6.91 8.02 16.24
N THR A 43 -5.66 7.66 15.95
CA THR A 43 -4.87 8.13 14.80
C THR A 43 -4.26 6.93 14.06
N ILE A 44 -3.81 7.12 12.83
CA ILE A 44 -3.05 6.09 12.11
C ILE A 44 -1.70 5.90 12.81
N VAL A 45 -1.39 4.67 13.21
CA VAL A 45 -0.11 4.29 13.83
C VAL A 45 0.72 3.36 12.96
N LEU A 46 0.07 2.71 11.99
CA LEU A 46 0.73 1.97 10.91
C LEU A 46 -0.05 2.23 9.63
N ALA A 47 0.60 2.75 8.59
CA ALA A 47 -0.05 3.11 7.33
C ALA A 47 0.36 2.14 6.22
N GLN A 48 -0.58 1.31 5.75
CA GLN A 48 -0.41 0.38 4.63
C GLN A 48 0.94 -0.34 4.57
N GLN A 49 1.37 -0.90 5.71
CA GLN A 49 2.60 -1.68 5.79
C GLN A 49 2.44 -2.95 4.97
N GLU A 50 3.33 -3.18 4.01
CA GLU A 50 3.40 -4.45 3.30
C GLU A 50 3.89 -5.55 4.25
N VAL A 51 3.15 -6.66 4.29
CA VAL A 51 3.43 -7.83 5.13
C VAL A 51 3.38 -9.08 4.26
N VAL A 52 4.49 -9.82 4.25
CA VAL A 52 4.52 -11.18 3.70
C VAL A 52 4.00 -12.11 4.78
N VAL A 53 2.88 -12.79 4.52
CA VAL A 53 2.17 -13.59 5.51
C VAL A 53 2.69 -15.02 5.50
N THR A 54 3.03 -15.49 6.69
CA THR A 54 3.32 -16.90 6.99
C THR A 54 2.38 -17.36 8.08
N ASP A 55 2.03 -18.64 8.09
CA ASP A 55 1.27 -19.28 9.17
C ASP A 55 2.12 -19.26 10.45
N VAL A 56 1.83 -18.34 11.37
CA VAL A 56 2.64 -18.13 12.59
C VAL A 56 2.13 -18.93 13.77
N ASP A 57 0.86 -19.33 13.78
CA ASP A 57 0.26 -20.12 14.86
C ASP A 57 0.21 -21.62 14.56
N GLY A 58 0.52 -22.01 13.32
CA GLY A 58 0.69 -23.39 12.88
C GLY A 58 -0.63 -24.12 12.63
N ASP A 59 -1.72 -23.41 12.36
CA ASP A 59 -3.05 -23.98 12.14
C ASP A 59 -3.29 -24.44 10.69
N GLY A 60 -2.37 -24.11 9.77
CA GLY A 60 -2.40 -24.48 8.36
C GLY A 60 -3.19 -23.52 7.47
N ALA A 61 -3.69 -22.40 8.00
CA ALA A 61 -4.33 -21.32 7.26
C ALA A 61 -3.46 -20.05 7.28
N LEU A 62 -3.72 -19.14 6.33
CA LEU A 62 -3.19 -17.78 6.37
C LEU A 62 -4.36 -16.85 6.65
N THR A 63 -4.31 -16.16 7.77
CA THR A 63 -5.47 -15.47 8.35
C THR A 63 -5.15 -14.02 8.69
N ILE A 64 -6.20 -13.27 9.07
CA ILE A 64 -6.03 -11.91 9.61
C ILE A 64 -5.15 -11.94 10.87
N ASN A 65 -5.26 -12.98 11.71
CA ASN A 65 -4.43 -13.17 12.91
C ASN A 65 -2.93 -13.17 12.56
N ASP A 66 -2.55 -13.92 11.52
CA ASP A 66 -1.14 -14.02 11.08
C ASP A 66 -0.62 -12.67 10.58
N ALA A 67 -1.40 -12.01 9.71
CA ALA A 67 -1.00 -10.74 9.14
C ALA A 67 -0.84 -9.64 10.21
N LEU A 68 -1.77 -9.57 11.17
CA LEU A 68 -1.66 -8.61 12.25
C LEU A 68 -0.50 -8.95 13.19
N TYR A 69 -0.29 -10.21 13.55
CA TYR A 69 0.87 -10.63 14.34
C TYR A 69 2.18 -10.19 13.67
N LEU A 70 2.35 -10.53 12.39
CA LEU A 70 3.55 -10.21 11.61
C LEU A 70 3.75 -8.71 11.42
N ALA A 71 2.67 -7.93 11.27
CA ALA A 71 2.76 -6.47 11.23
C ALA A 71 3.35 -5.90 12.53
N HIS A 72 2.99 -6.45 13.69
CA HIS A 72 3.55 -6.02 14.97
C HIS A 72 5.01 -6.46 15.14
N GLU A 73 5.37 -7.68 14.73
CA GLU A 73 6.77 -8.11 14.69
C GLU A 73 7.64 -7.17 13.83
N ALA A 74 7.12 -6.72 12.70
CA ALA A 74 7.85 -5.87 11.77
C ALA A 74 7.99 -4.42 12.24
N ALA A 75 6.95 -3.86 12.87
CA ALA A 75 6.83 -2.41 13.04
C ALA A 75 6.51 -1.93 14.46
N PHE A 76 6.19 -2.81 15.42
CA PHE A 76 5.93 -2.42 16.81
C PHE A 76 7.18 -2.59 17.68
N GLU A 77 7.47 -1.61 18.54
CA GLU A 77 8.58 -1.71 19.50
C GLU A 77 8.32 -2.85 20.50
N GLY A 78 9.21 -3.86 20.51
CA GLY A 78 9.02 -5.07 21.31
C GLY A 78 8.20 -6.18 20.61
N GLY A 79 7.87 -5.99 19.33
CA GLY A 79 7.23 -7.01 18.49
C GLY A 79 5.78 -7.33 18.89
N ALA A 80 5.26 -8.44 18.36
CA ALA A 80 3.90 -8.88 18.67
C ALA A 80 3.74 -9.21 20.16
N ALA A 81 4.78 -9.72 20.80
CA ALA A 81 4.74 -10.04 22.24
C ALA A 81 4.38 -8.82 23.12
N ALA A 82 4.78 -7.62 22.70
CA ALA A 82 4.44 -6.37 23.40
C ALA A 82 3.15 -5.73 22.87
N GLY A 83 2.92 -5.80 21.56
CA GLY A 83 1.91 -4.99 20.88
C GLY A 83 0.60 -5.70 20.52
N TYR A 84 0.57 -7.03 20.51
CA TYR A 84 -0.52 -7.80 19.91
C TYR A 84 -0.96 -8.95 20.81
N ALA A 85 -2.26 -9.19 20.87
CA ALA A 85 -2.83 -10.40 21.44
C ALA A 85 -4.23 -10.66 20.86
N SER A 86 -4.55 -11.93 20.72
CA SER A 86 -5.87 -12.42 20.35
C SER A 86 -6.36 -13.44 21.37
N GLU A 87 -7.68 -13.59 21.47
CA GLU A 87 -8.34 -14.56 22.34
C GLU A 87 -9.56 -15.16 21.65
N THR A 88 -9.88 -16.40 21.99
CA THR A 88 -11.07 -17.07 21.47
C THR A 88 -12.26 -16.82 22.40
N SER A 89 -13.38 -16.40 21.82
CA SER A 89 -14.68 -16.26 22.49
C SER A 89 -15.75 -17.09 21.79
N ASP A 90 -16.99 -17.02 22.30
CA ASP A 90 -18.16 -17.63 21.66
C ASP A 90 -18.43 -17.09 20.23
N TYR A 91 -17.84 -15.94 19.88
CA TYR A 91 -17.97 -15.30 18.57
C TYR A 91 -16.77 -15.56 17.63
N GLY A 92 -15.81 -16.39 18.05
CA GLY A 92 -14.61 -16.71 17.28
C GLY A 92 -13.34 -16.06 17.85
N LEU A 93 -12.25 -16.12 17.07
CA LEU A 93 -10.97 -15.49 17.41
C LEU A 93 -11.09 -13.97 17.22
N SER A 94 -10.77 -13.20 18.25
CA SER A 94 -10.88 -11.73 18.29
C SER A 94 -9.67 -11.09 18.97
N LEU A 95 -9.47 -9.79 18.74
CA LEU A 95 -8.39 -9.02 19.36
C LEU A 95 -8.64 -8.85 20.87
N SER A 96 -7.60 -9.06 21.68
CA SER A 96 -7.54 -8.65 23.09
C SER A 96 -6.55 -7.51 23.32
N LYS A 97 -5.60 -7.32 22.39
CA LYS A 97 -4.66 -6.19 22.34
C LYS A 97 -4.32 -5.81 20.90
N LEU A 98 -4.30 -4.51 20.62
CA LEU A 98 -3.88 -3.97 19.33
C LEU A 98 -2.95 -2.77 19.51
N TRP A 99 -1.77 -2.82 18.90
CA TRP A 99 -0.73 -1.80 18.99
C TRP A 99 -0.39 -1.38 20.43
N GLY A 100 -0.35 -2.36 21.33
CA GLY A 100 -0.07 -2.18 22.77
C GLY A 100 -1.27 -1.70 23.59
N VAL A 101 -2.42 -1.46 22.98
CA VAL A 101 -3.63 -1.00 23.67
C VAL A 101 -4.47 -2.20 24.09
N GLU A 102 -4.79 -2.27 25.39
CA GLU A 102 -5.75 -3.21 25.99
C GLU A 102 -6.99 -2.43 26.46
N ASN A 103 -8.09 -2.46 25.70
CA ASN A 103 -9.31 -1.68 26.03
C ASN A 103 -10.54 -2.55 26.37
N GLY A 104 -10.33 -3.83 26.67
CA GLY A 104 -11.41 -4.74 27.07
C GLY A 104 -12.24 -5.28 25.90
N GLY A 105 -11.66 -5.39 24.70
CA GLY A 105 -12.27 -6.08 23.55
C GLY A 105 -12.95 -5.16 22.54
N SER A 106 -12.82 -3.84 22.68
CA SER A 106 -13.43 -2.88 21.76
C SER A 106 -12.48 -2.60 20.59
N TYR A 107 -12.43 -3.54 19.65
CA TYR A 107 -11.62 -3.44 18.43
C TYR A 107 -12.47 -3.75 17.19
N GLY A 108 -12.07 -3.19 16.05
CA GLY A 108 -12.67 -3.51 14.75
C GLY A 108 -11.61 -3.86 13.73
N TYR A 109 -11.98 -4.67 12.73
CA TYR A 109 -11.10 -5.03 11.64
C TYR A 109 -11.88 -5.30 10.35
N TYR A 110 -11.32 -4.81 9.24
CA TYR A 110 -11.91 -4.86 7.92
C TYR A 110 -10.88 -5.41 6.94
N VAL A 111 -11.36 -6.19 5.96
CA VAL A 111 -10.57 -6.66 4.82
C VAL A 111 -11.21 -6.10 3.56
N ASN A 112 -10.47 -5.34 2.76
CA ASN A 112 -10.95 -4.70 1.54
C ASN A 112 -12.26 -3.90 1.75
N ASN A 113 -12.31 -3.11 2.83
CA ASN A 113 -13.47 -2.32 3.26
C ASN A 113 -14.74 -3.14 3.58
N ALA A 114 -14.62 -4.46 3.75
CA ALA A 114 -15.68 -5.33 4.27
C ALA A 114 -15.35 -5.77 5.71
N SER A 115 -16.36 -5.76 6.59
CA SER A 115 -16.20 -6.23 7.96
C SER A 115 -15.88 -7.71 7.99
N ALA A 116 -14.82 -8.10 8.70
CA ALA A 116 -14.53 -9.50 8.99
C ALA A 116 -15.21 -9.92 10.31
N LEU A 117 -15.51 -11.21 10.43
CA LEU A 117 -16.25 -11.76 11.58
C LEU A 117 -15.31 -12.42 12.59
N SER A 118 -14.15 -12.89 12.14
CA SER A 118 -13.12 -13.47 13.00
C SER A 118 -11.72 -13.15 12.49
N LEU A 119 -10.76 -13.06 13.41
CA LEU A 119 -9.34 -13.02 13.05
C LEU A 119 -8.87 -14.31 12.35
N ALA A 120 -9.60 -15.41 12.48
CA ALA A 120 -9.34 -16.66 11.77
C ALA A 120 -9.90 -16.65 10.32
N ASP A 121 -10.55 -15.56 9.89
CA ASP A 121 -11.01 -15.44 8.51
C ASP A 121 -9.79 -15.46 7.56
N PRO A 122 -9.85 -16.24 6.46
CA PRO A 122 -8.71 -16.41 5.57
C PRO A 122 -8.47 -15.15 4.75
N ILE A 123 -7.20 -14.92 4.38
CA ILE A 123 -6.78 -13.81 3.54
C ILE A 123 -6.12 -14.30 2.25
N ALA A 124 -6.14 -13.43 1.24
CA ALA A 124 -5.58 -13.65 -0.07
C ALA A 124 -4.48 -12.62 -0.39
N ASN A 125 -3.64 -12.96 -1.37
CA ASN A 125 -2.61 -12.04 -1.86
C ASN A 125 -3.24 -10.75 -2.41
N GLY A 126 -2.73 -9.60 -1.97
CA GLY A 126 -3.23 -8.27 -2.31
C GLY A 126 -4.32 -7.73 -1.39
N ASP A 127 -4.77 -8.50 -0.38
CA ASP A 127 -5.76 -8.02 0.58
C ASP A 127 -5.26 -6.81 1.39
N LYS A 128 -6.20 -5.94 1.74
CA LYS A 128 -5.96 -4.75 2.55
C LYS A 128 -6.67 -4.89 3.88
N ILE A 129 -5.91 -4.97 4.95
CA ILE A 129 -6.40 -5.16 6.30
C ILE A 129 -6.33 -3.83 7.02
N THR A 130 -7.45 -3.38 7.58
CA THR A 130 -7.50 -2.25 8.50
C THR A 130 -7.97 -2.74 9.85
N ALA A 131 -7.14 -2.63 10.88
CA ALA A 131 -7.51 -2.91 12.26
C ALA A 131 -7.50 -1.63 13.10
N PHE A 132 -8.42 -1.49 14.04
CA PHE A 132 -8.51 -0.29 14.86
C PHE A 132 -9.01 -0.54 16.27
N VAL A 133 -8.57 0.34 17.17
CA VAL A 133 -9.08 0.46 18.54
C VAL A 133 -10.23 1.47 18.53
N TYR A 134 -11.40 1.09 19.05
CA TYR A 134 -12.48 2.05 19.26
C TYR A 134 -12.06 3.08 20.31
N THR A 135 -12.28 4.35 20.00
CA THR A 135 -12.06 5.48 20.92
C THR A 135 -13.26 5.70 21.84
N ASP A 136 -14.47 5.29 21.43
CA ASP A 136 -15.62 5.12 22.32
C ASP A 136 -15.85 3.62 22.63
N PRO A 137 -15.29 3.08 23.72
CA PRO A 137 -15.44 1.67 24.07
C PRO A 137 -16.84 1.33 24.64
N THR A 138 -17.70 2.33 24.87
CA THR A 138 -19.02 2.12 25.49
C THR A 138 -20.14 2.08 24.48
N ALA A 139 -20.13 2.98 23.50
CA ALA A 139 -21.14 3.03 22.45
C ALA A 139 -20.67 2.40 21.12
N TRP A 140 -19.36 2.11 20.99
CA TRP A 140 -18.75 1.65 19.74
C TRP A 140 -19.13 2.55 18.55
N SER A 141 -19.13 3.85 18.79
CA SER A 141 -19.67 4.83 17.85
C SER A 141 -18.70 5.24 16.74
N ASP A 142 -17.45 4.79 16.82
CA ASP A 142 -16.44 5.07 15.79
C ASP A 142 -16.91 4.50 14.45
N MET A 143 -17.05 5.39 13.47
CA MET A 143 -17.50 5.07 12.13
C MET A 143 -16.31 4.61 11.30
N TYR A 144 -16.34 3.38 10.81
CA TYR A 144 -15.35 2.93 9.84
C TYR A 144 -15.45 3.80 8.58
N SER A 145 -14.33 4.37 8.14
CA SER A 145 -14.28 5.23 6.96
C SER A 145 -13.04 4.93 6.12
N TYR A 146 -13.15 5.14 4.81
CA TYR A 146 -12.10 4.87 3.86
C TYR A 146 -12.18 5.82 2.66
N PHE A 147 -11.03 6.06 2.03
CA PHE A 147 -11.01 6.70 0.71
C PHE A 147 -11.25 5.65 -0.36
N THR A 148 -11.96 6.00 -1.43
CA THR A 148 -12.17 5.08 -2.57
C THR A 148 -10.87 4.75 -3.33
N VAL A 149 -9.77 5.45 -3.02
CA VAL A 149 -8.43 5.22 -3.53
C VAL A 149 -7.49 4.99 -2.35
N ASP A 150 -6.86 3.81 -2.28
CA ASP A 150 -5.94 3.48 -1.20
C ASP A 150 -4.51 3.97 -1.47
N THR A 151 -4.05 3.91 -2.72
CA THR A 151 -2.71 4.34 -3.11
C THR A 151 -2.76 5.19 -4.36
N LEU A 152 -1.92 6.23 -4.41
CA LEU A 152 -1.82 7.10 -5.58
C LEU A 152 -0.39 7.51 -5.86
N THR A 153 -0.08 7.63 -7.16
CA THR A 153 1.17 8.19 -7.65
C THR A 153 0.85 9.38 -8.53
N VAL A 154 1.32 10.56 -8.16
CA VAL A 154 1.02 11.83 -8.85
C VAL A 154 2.28 12.67 -9.00
N LYS A 155 2.26 13.67 -9.86
CA LYS A 155 3.37 14.62 -9.97
C LYS A 155 3.15 15.82 -9.06
N GLU A 156 4.23 16.38 -8.56
CA GLU A 156 4.18 17.61 -7.78
C GLU A 156 3.46 18.73 -8.55
N GLY A 157 2.51 19.39 -7.88
CA GLY A 157 1.67 20.43 -8.45
C GLY A 157 0.40 19.94 -9.16
N GLU A 158 0.21 18.62 -9.31
CA GLU A 158 -1.08 18.06 -9.71
C GLU A 158 -2.07 18.07 -8.55
N THR A 159 -3.34 18.32 -8.86
CA THR A 159 -4.43 18.21 -7.90
C THR A 159 -4.83 16.75 -7.73
N VAL A 160 -5.00 16.33 -6.48
CA VAL A 160 -5.48 14.99 -6.12
C VAL A 160 -6.94 15.09 -5.73
N GLU A 161 -7.77 14.28 -6.36
CA GLU A 161 -9.19 14.13 -6.03
C GLU A 161 -9.37 12.89 -5.15
N LEU A 162 -10.05 13.08 -4.02
CA LEU A 162 -10.33 12.04 -3.03
C LEU A 162 -11.83 11.96 -2.82
N THR A 163 -12.35 10.76 -2.58
CA THR A 163 -13.74 10.53 -2.16
C THR A 163 -13.72 9.75 -0.87
N LEU A 164 -14.29 10.33 0.18
CA LEU A 164 -14.38 9.74 1.51
C LEU A 164 -15.76 9.11 1.73
N GLU A 165 -15.74 7.84 2.09
CA GLU A 165 -16.92 7.08 2.44
C GLU A 165 -16.86 6.59 3.89
N GLY A 166 -18.03 6.49 4.53
CA GLY A 166 -18.21 6.00 5.88
C GLY A 166 -19.24 4.87 5.89
N VAL A 167 -18.97 3.83 6.68
CA VAL A 167 -19.86 2.69 6.87
C VAL A 167 -20.74 2.97 8.09
N GLY A 168 -22.04 3.03 7.85
CA GLY A 168 -23.08 3.04 8.87
C GLY A 168 -23.99 1.83 8.74
N PHE A 169 -25.12 1.85 9.44
CA PHE A 169 -26.14 0.81 9.37
C PHE A 169 -27.49 1.40 8.96
N ASP A 170 -28.27 0.65 8.19
CA ASP A 170 -29.65 0.99 7.87
C ASP A 170 -30.63 0.54 8.96
N GLU A 171 -31.93 0.72 8.72
CA GLU A 171 -33.00 0.33 9.66
C GLU A 171 -33.04 -1.18 9.96
N ASN A 172 -32.45 -2.00 9.09
CA ASN A 172 -32.38 -3.46 9.23
C ASN A 172 -31.03 -3.93 9.81
N TRP A 173 -30.20 -3.01 10.30
CA TRP A 173 -28.83 -3.31 10.75
C TRP A 173 -27.93 -3.88 9.66
N ALA A 174 -28.26 -3.63 8.39
CA ALA A 174 -27.36 -3.95 7.29
C ALA A 174 -26.32 -2.83 7.13
N PRO A 175 -25.04 -3.17 6.91
CA PRO A 175 -24.02 -2.16 6.66
C PRO A 175 -24.33 -1.42 5.36
N VAL A 176 -24.27 -0.09 5.42
CA VAL A 176 -24.47 0.79 4.27
C VAL A 176 -23.36 1.83 4.23
N THR A 177 -22.78 2.00 3.04
CA THR A 177 -21.75 3.01 2.78
C THR A 177 -22.41 4.31 2.34
N ARG A 178 -21.94 5.43 2.89
CA ARG A 178 -22.39 6.78 2.51
C ARG A 178 -21.22 7.75 2.46
N PRO A 179 -21.28 8.79 1.61
CA PRO A 179 -20.29 9.85 1.64
C PRO A 179 -20.25 10.57 2.99
N VAL A 180 -19.05 10.98 3.40
CA VAL A 180 -18.85 11.75 4.64
C VAL A 180 -18.58 13.21 4.28
N ALA A 181 -19.52 14.09 4.61
CA ALA A 181 -19.40 15.53 4.38
C ALA A 181 -18.67 16.26 5.52
N ASP A 182 -18.12 17.43 5.20
CA ASP A 182 -17.47 18.36 6.12
C ASP A 182 -16.25 17.78 6.89
N ALA A 183 -15.73 16.63 6.45
CA ALA A 183 -14.53 16.03 7.03
C ALA A 183 -13.29 16.80 6.56
N VAL A 184 -12.45 17.21 7.51
CA VAL A 184 -11.18 17.89 7.25
C VAL A 184 -10.17 16.85 6.80
N ILE A 185 -9.50 17.09 5.67
CA ILE A 185 -8.40 16.24 5.20
C ILE A 185 -7.14 16.54 6.00
N LEU A 186 -6.43 15.48 6.39
CA LEU A 186 -5.13 15.54 7.03
C LEU A 186 -4.06 15.01 6.10
N ILE A 187 -2.89 15.64 6.09
CA ILE A 187 -1.69 15.18 5.40
C ILE A 187 -0.63 14.96 6.48
N ASP A 188 -0.12 13.74 6.60
CA ASP A 188 0.86 13.33 7.62
C ASP A 188 0.44 13.68 9.05
N GLY A 189 -0.87 13.62 9.32
CA GLY A 189 -1.47 13.96 10.62
C GLY A 189 -1.73 15.45 10.84
N GLU A 190 -1.33 16.32 9.90
CA GLU A 190 -1.57 17.77 9.97
C GLU A 190 -2.86 18.13 9.23
N ALA A 191 -3.70 18.95 9.86
CA ALA A 191 -4.97 19.38 9.27
C ALA A 191 -4.76 20.37 8.11
N THR A 192 -5.50 20.18 7.03
CA THR A 192 -5.53 21.11 5.90
C THR A 192 -6.77 22.01 5.94
N ASP A 193 -6.82 23.01 5.07
CA ASP A 193 -8.02 23.83 4.85
C ASP A 193 -9.08 23.12 3.97
N SER A 194 -8.76 21.93 3.44
CA SER A 194 -9.63 21.17 2.55
C SER A 194 -10.62 20.34 3.34
N LYS A 195 -11.90 20.44 2.97
CA LYS A 195 -12.98 19.63 3.53
C LYS A 195 -13.70 18.86 2.45
N THR A 196 -14.27 17.72 2.80
CA THR A 196 -15.14 16.98 1.91
C THR A 196 -16.48 17.71 1.71
N ASP A 197 -16.99 17.67 0.48
CA ASP A 197 -18.33 18.17 0.15
C ASP A 197 -19.44 17.16 0.52
N ALA A 198 -20.68 17.44 0.09
CA ALA A 198 -21.83 16.60 0.40
C ALA A 198 -21.74 15.19 -0.21
N GLU A 199 -20.97 15.04 -1.27
CA GLU A 199 -20.67 13.81 -1.99
C GLU A 199 -19.38 13.15 -1.48
N GLY A 200 -18.80 13.67 -0.39
CA GLY A 200 -17.58 13.13 0.21
C GLY A 200 -16.32 13.49 -0.56
N HIS A 201 -16.40 14.36 -1.57
CA HIS A 201 -15.28 14.70 -2.43
C HIS A 201 -14.42 15.81 -1.82
N ALA A 202 -13.11 15.65 -1.89
CA ALA A 202 -12.14 16.68 -1.53
C ALA A 202 -11.04 16.78 -2.59
N VAL A 203 -10.52 17.98 -2.79
CA VAL A 203 -9.39 18.24 -3.69
C VAL A 203 -8.24 18.79 -2.87
N ILE A 204 -7.07 18.16 -2.97
CA ILE A 204 -5.86 18.59 -2.28
C ILE A 204 -4.69 18.74 -3.26
N GLN A 205 -3.63 19.40 -2.79
CA GLN A 205 -2.33 19.41 -3.45
C GLN A 205 -1.29 18.85 -2.49
N LEU A 206 -0.35 18.11 -3.04
CA LEU A 206 0.72 17.48 -2.28
C LEU A 206 2.08 17.98 -2.77
N THR A 207 3.02 18.08 -1.84
CA THR A 207 4.43 18.33 -2.15
C THR A 207 5.13 17.06 -2.60
N ALA A 208 6.30 17.16 -3.24
CA ALA A 208 7.09 15.98 -3.58
C ALA A 208 7.44 15.14 -2.32
N GLY A 209 7.29 13.81 -2.40
CA GLY A 209 7.54 12.91 -1.28
C GLY A 209 6.48 11.82 -1.11
N SER A 210 6.60 11.06 -0.03
CA SER A 210 5.57 10.12 0.41
C SER A 210 4.72 10.78 1.49
N HIS A 211 3.40 10.66 1.37
CA HIS A 211 2.44 11.28 2.27
C HIS A 211 1.36 10.28 2.69
N VAL A 212 0.97 10.32 3.97
CA VAL A 212 -0.19 9.62 4.49
C VAL A 212 -1.34 10.60 4.57
N ILE A 213 -2.38 10.34 3.78
CA ILE A 213 -3.60 11.15 3.75
C ILE A 213 -4.64 10.48 4.64
N SER A 214 -5.27 11.28 5.49
CA SER A 214 -6.36 10.86 6.38
C SER A 214 -7.47 11.91 6.43
N ALA A 215 -8.49 11.67 7.24
CA ALA A 215 -9.58 12.61 7.47
C ALA A 215 -10.06 12.55 8.92
N LYS A 216 -10.60 13.68 9.40
CA LYS A 216 -11.31 13.78 10.67
C LYS A 216 -12.61 14.55 10.49
N SER A 217 -13.62 14.24 11.29
CA SER A 217 -14.89 14.98 11.29
C SER A 217 -15.19 15.55 12.67
N ASP A 218 -15.85 16.72 12.69
CA ASP A 218 -16.38 17.33 13.92
C ASP A 218 -17.77 16.75 14.28
N THR A 219 -18.44 16.09 13.33
CA THR A 219 -19.82 15.59 13.49
C THR A 219 -19.89 14.09 13.76
N ALA A 220 -18.83 13.35 13.45
CA ALA A 220 -18.71 11.91 13.69
C ALA A 220 -17.28 11.56 14.12
N VAL A 221 -17.16 10.56 15.00
CA VAL A 221 -15.87 9.96 15.34
C VAL A 221 -15.51 9.01 14.22
N LEU A 222 -14.54 9.36 13.39
CA LEU A 222 -14.09 8.52 12.29
C LEU A 222 -12.98 7.60 12.77
N VAL A 223 -13.06 6.32 12.40
CA VAL A 223 -11.84 5.52 12.26
C VAL A 223 -11.03 6.18 11.13
N PRO A 224 -9.80 6.64 11.39
CA PRO A 224 -9.04 7.43 10.43
C PRO A 224 -8.86 6.67 9.10
N PRO A 225 -9.37 7.19 7.97
CA PRO A 225 -9.16 6.57 6.67
C PRO A 225 -7.69 6.73 6.28
N CYS A 226 -7.14 5.78 5.51
CA CYS A 226 -5.71 5.79 5.14
C CYS A 226 -5.53 5.68 3.63
N CYS A 227 -4.98 6.72 3.03
CA CYS A 227 -4.50 6.70 1.65
C CYS A 227 -3.00 7.06 1.62
N VAL A 228 -2.18 6.30 0.90
CA VAL A 228 -0.75 6.58 0.76
C VAL A 228 -0.46 7.15 -0.62
N ALA A 229 0.13 8.35 -0.65
CA ALA A 229 0.46 9.06 -1.86
C ALA A 229 1.97 9.11 -2.06
N THR A 230 2.42 8.76 -3.27
CA THR A 230 3.79 9.02 -3.72
C THR A 230 3.76 10.15 -4.75
N VAL A 231 4.40 11.25 -4.43
CA VAL A 231 4.46 12.44 -5.28
C VAL A 231 5.84 12.53 -5.91
N GLU A 232 5.88 12.31 -7.22
CA GLU A 232 7.09 12.45 -8.01
C GLU A 232 7.44 13.94 -8.14
N ALA A 233 8.67 14.30 -7.79
CA ALA A 233 9.15 15.67 -7.95
C ALA A 233 8.94 16.12 -9.40
N GLY A 234 8.28 17.27 -9.57
CA GLY A 234 8.08 17.84 -10.89
C GLY A 234 9.45 18.05 -11.52
N ALA A 235 9.66 17.52 -12.74
CA ALA A 235 10.89 17.78 -13.46
C ALA A 235 11.08 19.30 -13.48
N ALA A 236 12.14 19.79 -12.83
CA ALA A 236 12.47 21.20 -12.87
C ALA A 236 12.45 21.59 -14.34
N THR A 237 11.53 22.49 -14.73
CA THR A 237 11.60 23.16 -16.02
C THR A 237 12.77 24.13 -15.98
N GLY A 238 13.96 23.62 -15.69
CA GLY A 238 15.22 24.33 -15.76
C GLY A 238 15.47 24.55 -17.24
N THR A 239 15.30 25.79 -17.68
CA THR A 239 16.26 26.62 -18.47
C THR A 239 17.14 25.99 -19.56
N ALA A 240 17.01 24.71 -19.90
CA ALA A 240 17.81 24.00 -20.90
C ALA A 240 17.63 24.64 -22.29
N ASN A 241 16.44 25.16 -22.55
CA ASN A 241 16.16 25.87 -23.80
C ASN A 241 16.84 27.25 -23.83
N VAL A 242 16.91 27.99 -22.71
CA VAL A 242 17.53 29.32 -22.68
C VAL A 242 19.04 29.23 -22.92
N THR A 243 19.73 28.28 -22.28
CA THR A 243 21.17 28.09 -22.48
C THR A 243 21.49 27.63 -23.91
N LEU A 244 20.68 26.74 -24.49
CA LEU A 244 20.86 26.28 -25.87
C LEU A 244 20.63 27.42 -26.88
N TYR A 245 19.58 28.23 -26.70
CA TYR A 245 19.33 29.39 -27.56
C TYR A 245 20.43 30.45 -27.46
N VAL A 246 20.99 30.69 -26.26
CA VAL A 246 22.12 31.62 -26.07
C VAL A 246 23.39 31.10 -26.76
N VAL A 247 23.70 29.80 -26.63
CA VAL A 247 24.88 29.20 -27.31
C VAL A 247 24.72 29.25 -28.83
N ILE A 248 23.54 28.93 -29.37
CA ILE A 248 23.27 29.03 -30.81
C ILE A 248 23.41 30.48 -31.29
N ALA A 249 22.85 31.46 -30.56
CA ALA A 249 22.96 32.86 -30.91
C ALA A 249 24.42 33.34 -30.94
N VAL A 250 25.24 32.96 -29.96
CA VAL A 250 26.67 33.29 -29.91
C VAL A 250 27.44 32.66 -31.08
N LEU A 251 27.15 31.40 -31.42
CA LEU A 251 27.79 30.72 -32.56
C LEU A 251 27.43 31.35 -33.91
N VAL A 252 26.17 31.77 -34.10
CA VAL A 252 25.74 32.46 -35.32
C VAL A 252 26.43 33.82 -35.46
N ILE A 253 26.56 34.58 -34.36
CA ILE A 253 27.29 35.86 -34.36
C ILE A 253 28.77 35.64 -34.68
N ALA A 254 29.41 34.64 -34.06
CA ALA A 254 30.82 34.32 -34.34
C ALA A 254 31.04 33.92 -35.81
N ALA A 255 30.15 33.11 -36.38
CA ALA A 255 30.21 32.73 -37.79
C ALA A 255 30.02 33.93 -38.73
N ALA A 256 29.07 34.82 -38.43
CA ALA A 256 28.85 36.04 -39.21
C ALA A 256 30.09 36.96 -39.19
N VAL A 257 30.71 37.14 -38.02
CA VAL A 257 31.95 37.91 -37.87
C VAL A 257 33.09 37.29 -38.68
N ALA A 258 33.26 35.95 -38.63
CA ALA A 258 34.30 35.26 -39.39
C ALA A 258 34.12 35.44 -40.91
N VAL A 259 32.88 35.37 -41.42
CA VAL A 259 32.58 35.61 -42.84
C VAL A 259 32.92 37.04 -43.25
N ILE A 260 32.58 38.04 -42.43
CA ILE A 260 32.90 39.45 -42.69
C ILE A 260 34.42 39.68 -42.72
N VAL A 261 35.17 39.06 -41.80
CA VAL A 261 36.64 39.16 -41.76
C VAL A 261 37.28 38.51 -43.00
N ILE A 262 36.77 37.36 -43.45
CA ILE A 262 37.26 36.70 -44.67
C ILE A 262 36.94 37.54 -45.92
N ALA A 263 35.74 38.10 -46.00
CA ALA A 263 35.32 38.94 -47.12
C ALA A 263 36.12 40.24 -47.22
N THR A 264 36.44 40.87 -46.08
CA THR A 264 37.25 42.11 -46.06
C THR A 264 38.71 41.84 -46.41
N ARG A 265 39.31 40.71 -45.99
CA ARG A 265 40.67 40.32 -46.37
C ARG A 265 40.83 40.02 -47.87
N LYS A 266 39.82 39.42 -48.51
CA LYS A 266 39.84 39.17 -49.97
C LYS A 266 39.74 40.45 -50.81
N LYS A 267 39.27 41.56 -50.23
CA LYS A 267 39.12 42.84 -50.95
C LYS A 267 40.37 43.72 -50.85
N GLN A 268 41.35 43.34 -50.04
CA GLN A 268 42.61 44.04 -49.82
C GLN A 268 43.83 43.32 -50.44
N ALA A 269 43.61 42.23 -51.17
CA ALA A 269 44.62 41.48 -51.93
C ALA A 269 44.49 41.75 -53.43
#